data_AF-A0A8T2QZF2-F1
#
_entry.id   AF-A0A8T2QZF2-F1
#
_cell.length_a   1.000
_cell.length_b   1.000
_cell.length_c   1.000
_cell.angle_alpha   90.00
_cell.angle_beta   90.00
_cell.angle_gamma   90.00
#
_symmetry.space_group_name_H-M   'P 1'
#
loop_
_entity.id
_entity.type
_entity.pdbx_description
1 polymer ?
#
loop_
_entity_poly.entity_id
_entity_poly.type
_entity_poly.pdbx_seq_one_letter_code
_entity_poly.pdbx_strand_id
1 'polypeptide(L)'
;MPSTDESSTSSSVQTEELLADLKAKWDAIEDKTNVFIYGGGALVALWLSSTIIGAVNSVPLLPKLLELLGLAYTGWFVYRYLLFKDNRKELIQDIEDLKSKITGNGKE
;
A
#
# COMPACT_ATOMS: atom_id res chain seq x y z
N MET A 1 -17.12 -48.58 8.14
CA MET A 1 -16.84 -47.13 7.95
C MET A 1 -15.45 -46.85 8.51
N PRO A 2 -14.45 -46.57 7.67
CA PRO A 2 -13.17 -46.03 8.13
C PRO A 2 -12.83 -44.73 7.37
N SER A 3 -12.73 -43.60 8.06
CA SER A 3 -12.02 -42.39 7.59
C SER A 3 -12.10 -41.34 8.69
N THR A 4 -11.10 -41.28 9.55
CA THR A 4 -10.60 -40.07 10.24
C THR A 4 -9.46 -40.57 11.12
N ASP A 5 -8.20 -40.30 10.74
CA ASP A 5 -7.04 -40.24 11.67
C ASP A 5 -5.70 -39.81 10.98
N GLU A 6 -5.71 -39.30 9.74
CA GLU A 6 -4.46 -38.96 9.01
C GLU A 6 -4.17 -37.45 8.88
N SER A 7 -4.92 -36.55 9.54
CA SER A 7 -4.76 -35.08 9.35
C SER A 7 -3.95 -34.37 10.45
N SER A 8 -3.75 -35.02 11.60
CA SER A 8 -3.22 -34.38 12.81
C SER A 8 -1.70 -34.40 12.92
N THR A 9 -1.04 -35.39 12.31
CA THR A 9 0.40 -35.62 12.45
C THR A 9 1.22 -34.89 11.38
N SER A 10 0.62 -34.57 10.22
CA SER A 10 1.31 -33.92 9.11
C SER A 10 1.51 -32.41 9.34
N SER A 11 0.58 -31.76 10.05
CA SER A 11 0.62 -30.33 10.37
C SER A 11 1.65 -29.98 11.44
N SER A 12 1.84 -30.87 12.42
CA SER A 12 2.87 -30.78 13.49
C SER A 12 4.24 -31.33 13.09
N VAL A 13 4.51 -31.50 11.80
CA VAL A 13 5.87 -31.71 11.28
C VAL A 13 6.23 -30.55 10.36
N GLN A 14 5.27 -30.09 9.55
CA GLN A 14 5.40 -28.92 8.70
C GLN A 14 5.60 -27.62 9.50
N THR A 15 4.96 -27.46 10.66
CA THR A 15 5.10 -26.23 11.46
C THR A 15 6.50 -26.12 12.06
N GLU A 16 7.07 -27.23 12.47
CA GLU A 16 8.37 -27.38 13.11
C GLU A 16 9.49 -27.20 12.08
N GLU A 17 9.31 -27.72 10.87
CA GLU A 17 10.18 -27.47 9.72
C GLU A 17 10.15 -25.98 9.30
N LEU A 18 8.97 -25.37 9.20
CA LEU A 18 8.83 -23.94 8.92
C LEU A 18 9.45 -23.07 10.01
N LEU A 19 9.28 -23.42 11.29
CA LEU A 19 9.91 -22.71 12.40
C LEU A 19 11.43 -22.86 12.37
N ALA A 20 11.95 -24.04 12.01
CA ALA A 20 13.38 -24.27 11.84
C ALA A 20 13.96 -23.42 10.70
N ASP A 21 13.27 -23.35 9.56
CA ASP A 21 13.63 -22.51 8.42
C ASP A 21 13.56 -21.02 8.73
N LEU A 22 12.52 -20.57 9.45
CA LEU A 22 12.37 -19.19 9.91
C LEU A 22 13.51 -18.81 10.87
N LYS A 23 13.89 -19.72 11.77
CA LYS A 23 15.00 -19.51 12.69
C LYS A 23 16.35 -19.45 11.95
N ALA A 24 16.58 -20.36 11.00
CA ALA A 24 17.78 -20.34 10.17
C ALA A 24 17.89 -19.03 9.37
N LYS A 25 16.78 -18.54 8.82
CA LYS A 25 16.72 -17.24 8.13
C LYS A 25 16.90 -16.06 9.09
N TRP A 26 16.38 -16.14 10.31
CA TRP A 26 16.55 -15.11 11.33
C TRP A 26 18.01 -14.99 11.79
N ASP A 27 18.70 -16.12 11.93
CA ASP A 27 20.11 -16.15 12.32
C ASP A 27 21.05 -15.77 11.17
N ALA A 28 20.66 -16.03 9.91
CA ALA A 28 21.40 -15.61 8.72
C ALA A 28 21.27 -14.10 8.40
N ILE A 29 20.36 -13.37 9.07
CA ILE A 29 20.28 -11.91 8.92
C ILE A 29 21.40 -11.28 9.77
N GLU A 30 22.41 -10.74 9.08
CA GLU A 30 23.51 -10.01 9.71
C GLU A 30 23.06 -8.65 10.25
N ASP A 31 22.18 -7.94 9.52
CA ASP A 31 21.71 -6.59 9.86
C ASP A 31 20.39 -6.59 10.66
N LYS A 32 20.39 -7.25 11.83
CA LYS A 32 19.21 -7.36 12.70
C LYS A 32 18.60 -5.98 13.01
N THR A 33 19.41 -4.95 13.24
CA THR A 33 18.94 -3.57 13.50
C THR A 33 18.09 -3.00 12.37
N ASN A 34 18.51 -3.15 11.11
CA ASN A 34 17.73 -2.66 9.97
C ASN A 34 16.42 -3.42 9.85
N VAL A 35 16.42 -4.74 10.07
CA VAL A 35 15.21 -5.54 10.10
C VAL A 35 14.28 -5.14 11.24
N PHE A 36 14.80 -4.75 12.40
CA PHE A 36 13.97 -4.18 13.47
C PHE A 36 13.38 -2.83 13.09
N ILE A 37 14.12 -1.95 12.43
CA ILE A 37 13.61 -0.65 11.98
C ILE A 37 12.55 -0.81 10.88
N TYR A 38 12.85 -1.55 9.82
CA TYR A 38 11.91 -1.77 8.73
C TYR A 38 10.74 -2.67 9.15
N GLY A 39 10.99 -3.71 9.94
CA GLY A 39 9.97 -4.59 10.49
C GLY A 39 9.06 -3.89 11.49
N GLY A 40 9.64 -3.11 12.42
CA GLY A 40 8.88 -2.26 13.33
C GLY A 40 8.10 -1.17 12.58
N GLY A 41 8.72 -0.52 11.60
CA GLY A 41 8.07 0.45 10.73
C GLY A 41 6.90 -0.15 9.94
N ALA A 42 7.04 -1.37 9.42
CA ALA A 42 5.97 -2.08 8.74
C ALA A 42 4.80 -2.41 9.69
N LEU A 43 5.09 -2.82 10.93
CA LEU A 43 4.05 -3.06 11.94
C LEU A 43 3.33 -1.78 12.35
N VAL A 44 4.06 -0.69 12.56
CA VAL A 44 3.47 0.63 12.87
C VAL A 44 2.62 1.13 11.70
N ALA A 45 3.10 1.00 10.46
CA ALA A 45 2.35 1.35 9.27
C ALA A 45 1.05 0.53 9.18
N LEU A 46 1.12 -0.79 9.40
CA LEU A 46 -0.06 -1.65 9.40
C LEU A 46 -1.07 -1.26 10.49
N TRP A 47 -0.59 -1.03 11.71
CA TRP A 47 -1.44 -0.57 12.83
C TRP A 47 -2.09 0.78 12.55
N LEU A 48 -1.32 1.73 12.03
CA LEU A 48 -1.82 3.06 11.70
C LEU A 48 -2.83 3.02 10.55
N SER A 49 -2.52 2.28 9.48
CA SER A 49 -3.46 2.07 8.37
C SER A 49 -4.74 1.40 8.86
N SER A 50 -4.65 0.38 9.72
CA SER A 50 -5.82 -0.27 10.32
C SER A 50 -6.67 0.71 11.15
N THR A 51 -6.01 1.55 11.95
CA THR A 51 -6.67 2.59 12.77
C THR A 51 -7.40 3.61 11.91
N ILE A 52 -6.77 4.09 10.84
CA ILE A 52 -7.38 5.04 9.90
C ILE A 52 -8.60 4.41 9.21
N ILE A 53 -8.47 3.18 8.69
CA ILE A 53 -9.59 2.46 8.08
C ILE A 53 -10.73 2.29 9.09
N GLY A 54 -10.40 1.92 10.33
CA GLY A 54 -11.38 1.78 11.41
C GLY A 54 -12.11 3.09 11.71
N ALA A 55 -11.38 4.20 11.78
CA ALA A 55 -11.95 5.54 11.99
C ALA A 55 -12.84 5.98 10.81
N VAL A 56 -12.40 5.74 9.56
CA VAL A 56 -13.19 6.05 8.37
C VAL A 56 -14.51 5.28 8.37
N ASN A 57 -14.48 3.98 8.68
CA ASN A 57 -15.67 3.16 8.79
C ASN A 57 -16.57 3.54 9.98
N SER A 58 -16.01 4.17 11.02
CA SER A 58 -16.75 4.66 12.18
C SER A 58 -17.48 5.98 11.92
N VAL A 59 -17.11 6.72 10.87
CA VAL A 59 -17.78 7.96 10.46
C VAL A 59 -18.68 7.66 9.25
N PRO A 60 -20.00 7.49 9.45
CA PRO A 60 -20.89 6.95 8.41
C PRO A 60 -20.99 7.79 7.14
N LEU A 61 -20.71 9.09 7.20
CA LEU A 61 -20.80 10.00 6.05
C LEU A 61 -19.46 10.22 5.33
N LEU A 62 -18.34 9.84 5.93
CA LEU A 62 -17.01 10.14 5.39
C LEU A 62 -16.74 9.42 4.05
N PRO A 63 -17.07 8.12 3.88
CA PRO A 63 -16.90 7.46 2.59
C PRO A 63 -17.70 8.13 1.47
N LYS A 64 -18.94 8.53 1.75
CA LYS A 64 -19.81 9.22 0.79
C LYS A 64 -19.36 10.62 0.47
N LEU A 65 -18.81 11.34 1.45
CA LEU A 65 -18.19 12.64 1.22
C LEU A 65 -16.93 12.52 0.35
N LEU A 66 -16.05 11.55 0.63
CA LEU A 66 -14.85 11.32 -0.18
C LEU A 66 -15.21 10.88 -1.61
N GLU A 67 -16.25 10.04 -1.77
CA GLU A 67 -16.80 9.66 -3.07
C GLU A 67 -17.31 10.90 -3.82
N LEU A 68 -18.09 11.75 -3.16
CA LEU A 68 -18.61 12.99 -3.75
C LEU A 68 -17.49 13.97 -4.11
N LEU A 69 -16.48 14.14 -3.24
CA LEU A 69 -15.31 14.97 -3.51
C LEU A 69 -14.50 14.44 -4.70
N GLY A 70 -14.31 13.12 -4.77
CA GLY A 70 -13.66 12.46 -5.89
C GLY A 70 -14.42 12.68 -7.20
N LEU A 71 -15.74 12.50 -7.20
CA LEU A 71 -16.58 12.74 -8.37
C LEU A 71 -16.62 14.22 -8.78
N ALA A 72 -16.76 15.12 -7.81
CA ALA A 72 -16.77 16.56 -8.04
C ALA A 72 -15.44 17.02 -8.65
N TYR A 73 -14.31 16.59 -8.07
CA TYR A 73 -12.99 16.93 -8.57
C TYR A 73 -12.72 16.31 -9.93
N THR A 74 -13.12 15.05 -10.14
CA THR A 74 -12.98 14.38 -11.45
C THR A 74 -13.78 15.13 -12.52
N GLY A 75 -15.03 15.49 -12.24
CA GLY A 75 -15.87 16.27 -13.16
C GLY A 75 -15.26 17.64 -13.47
N TRP A 76 -14.80 18.36 -12.43
CA TRP A 76 -14.10 19.64 -12.59
C TRP A 76 -12.81 19.48 -13.40
N PHE A 77 -12.01 18.44 -13.15
CA PHE A 77 -10.75 18.18 -13.84
C PHE A 77 -10.98 17.90 -15.34
N VAL A 78 -11.95 17.04 -15.66
CA VAL A 78 -12.33 16.75 -17.05
C VAL A 78 -12.74 18.04 -17.77
N TYR A 79 -13.58 18.85 -17.14
CA TYR A 79 -14.02 20.12 -17.71
C TYR A 79 -12.87 21.11 -17.89
N ARG A 80 -12.05 21.29 -16.84
CA ARG A 80 -10.96 22.27 -16.79
C ARG A 80 -9.80 21.89 -17.70
N TYR A 81 -9.45 20.62 -17.83
CA TYR A 81 -8.20 20.23 -18.49
C TYR A 81 -8.38 19.37 -19.75
N LEU A 82 -9.47 18.60 -19.87
CA LEU A 82 -9.60 17.62 -20.96
C LEU A 82 -10.50 18.06 -22.11
N LEU A 83 -11.53 18.87 -21.89
CA LEU A 83 -12.46 19.29 -22.97
C LEU A 83 -11.82 20.25 -23.97
N PHE A 84 -11.05 21.24 -23.48
CA PHE A 84 -10.50 22.30 -24.30
C PHE A 84 -9.06 22.01 -24.74
N LYS A 85 -8.76 22.29 -26.01
CA LYS A 85 -7.44 21.99 -26.61
C LYS A 85 -6.30 22.74 -25.92
N ASP A 86 -6.52 23.99 -25.54
CA ASP A 86 -5.48 24.79 -24.90
C ASP A 86 -5.18 24.31 -23.48
N ASN A 87 -6.22 23.95 -22.71
CA ASN A 87 -6.04 23.39 -21.37
C ASN A 87 -5.40 21.99 -21.39
N ARG A 88 -5.60 21.20 -22.46
CA ARG A 88 -4.86 19.93 -22.64
C ARG A 88 -3.36 20.16 -22.86
N LYS A 89 -2.98 21.24 -23.56
CA LYS A 89 -1.56 21.59 -23.74
C LYS A 89 -0.94 22.06 -22.43
N GLU A 90 -1.65 22.90 -21.68
CA GLU A 90 -1.27 23.32 -20.32
C GLU A 90 -1.02 22.10 -19.43
N LEU A 91 -1.96 21.14 -19.40
CA LEU A 91 -1.81 19.91 -18.62
C LEU A 91 -0.58 19.08 -19.01
N ILE A 92 -0.29 18.94 -20.32
CA ILE A 92 0.89 18.20 -20.79
C ILE A 92 2.17 18.90 -20.34
N GLN A 93 2.22 20.23 -20.45
CA GLN A 93 3.35 21.02 -20.00
C GLN A 93 3.57 20.88 -18.50
N ASP A 94 2.51 21.01 -17.69
CA ASP A 94 2.58 20.83 -16.25
C ASP A 94 3.10 19.44 -15.86
N ILE A 95 2.67 18.39 -16.57
CA ILE A 95 3.15 17.02 -16.35
C ILE A 95 4.63 16.89 -16.70
N GLU A 96 5.09 17.50 -17.81
CA GLU A 96 6.49 17.47 -18.22
C GLU A 96 7.39 18.22 -17.21
N ASP A 97 6.94 19.38 -16.74
CA ASP A 97 7.61 20.16 -15.71
C ASP A 97 7.70 19.37 -14.39
N LEU A 98 6.61 18.74 -13.97
CA LEU A 98 6.56 17.94 -12.76
C LEU A 98 7.46 16.69 -12.87
N LYS A 99 7.46 16.02 -14.02
CA LYS A 99 8.35 14.89 -14.31
C LYS A 99 9.81 15.33 -14.25
N SER A 100 10.16 16.47 -14.84
CA SER A 100 11.53 16.98 -14.84
C SER A 100 12.04 17.27 -13.42
N LYS A 101 11.18 17.84 -12.56
CA LYS A 101 11.46 18.12 -11.15
C LYS A 101 11.73 16.85 -10.33
N ILE A 102 10.94 15.79 -10.56
CA ILE A 102 11.08 14.53 -9.83
C ILE A 102 12.29 13.73 -10.31
N THR A 103 12.55 13.73 -11.62
CA THR A 103 13.65 12.94 -12.21
C THR A 103 15.00 13.66 -12.13
N GLY A 104 15.02 14.96 -11.82
CA GLY A 104 16.24 15.77 -11.77
C GLY A 104 16.77 16.22 -13.12
N ASN A 105 16.05 15.94 -14.22
CA ASN A 105 16.40 16.34 -15.59
C ASN A 105 15.88 17.75 -15.96
N GLY A 106 15.65 18.62 -14.96
CA GLY A 106 15.25 20.00 -15.21
C GLY A 106 16.28 20.67 -16.10
N LYS A 107 15.87 21.14 -17.28
CA LYS A 107 16.71 22.00 -18.10
C LYS A 107 16.84 23.34 -17.37
N GLU A 108 18.03 23.61 -16.84
CA GLU A 108 18.49 24.99 -16.64
C GLU A 108 18.63 25.70 -17.99
#